data_AF-Q47T47-F1
#
_entry.id   AF-Q47T47-F1
#
_cell.length_a   1.000
_cell.length_b   1.000
_cell.length_c   1.000
_cell.angle_alpha   90.00
_cell.angle_beta   90.00
_cell.angle_gamma   90.00
#
_symmetry.space_group_name_H-M   'P 1'
#
loop_
_entity.id
_entity.type
_entity.pdbx_description
1 polymer ?
#
loop_
_entity_poly.entity_id
_entity_poly.type
_entity_poly.pdbx_seq_one_letter_code
_entity_poly.pdbx_strand_id
1 'polypeptide(L)'
;MAANSFSQVWQDVFSVQPDPPLWVVIATGAVALLVVVSGGRVWRVARNVVTIAHEGGHALAALLSGRQLSGIRLHSDTSGVTVSRGRPDGIGMIVTILAGYTAPAVVGLAGIILLTAGRITGLLWISILLLAAMLLLIRNVYGVVAVVGTGAVVFAVSWWTPSAVQSFFAYLFTWFMLFASVRPVFELQSQRRRHPSPHSDADQLARLTGVPGTMWVMVFAVFNLAMVGLGVWLLLFT
;
A
#
# COMPACT_ATOMS: atom_id res chain seq x y z
N MET A 1 14.58 -25.15 12.42
CA MET A 1 13.16 -25.06 12.04
C MET A 1 12.97 -25.93 10.81
N ALA A 2 12.07 -26.92 10.85
CA ALA A 2 11.73 -27.68 9.65
C ALA A 2 10.98 -26.75 8.68
N ALA A 3 11.32 -26.78 7.40
CA ALA A 3 10.59 -26.01 6.39
C ALA A 3 9.17 -26.58 6.27
N ASN A 4 8.16 -25.71 6.15
CA ASN A 4 6.78 -26.12 5.93
C ASN A 4 6.66 -26.88 4.59
N SER A 5 5.84 -27.93 4.55
CA SER A 5 5.53 -28.60 3.29
C SER A 5 4.59 -27.74 2.45
N PHE A 6 4.62 -27.90 1.13
CA PHE A 6 3.69 -27.21 0.23
C PHE A 6 2.22 -27.48 0.59
N SER A 7 1.88 -28.72 0.98
CA SER A 7 0.51 -29.09 1.36
C SER A 7 0.04 -28.38 2.64
N GLN A 8 0.93 -28.19 3.61
CA GLN A 8 0.63 -27.43 4.84
C GLN A 8 0.36 -25.97 4.52
N VAL A 9 1.25 -25.33 3.75
CA VAL A 9 1.08 -23.92 3.39
C VAL A 9 -0.19 -23.71 2.57
N TRP A 10 -0.49 -24.62 1.63
CA TRP A 10 -1.74 -24.56 0.86
C TRP A 10 -2.97 -24.63 1.76
N GLN A 11 -2.97 -25.53 2.76
CA GLN A 11 -4.04 -25.60 3.75
C GLN A 11 -4.13 -24.32 4.60
N ASP A 12 -2.99 -23.78 5.03
CA ASP A 12 -2.92 -22.59 5.88
C ASP A 12 -3.42 -21.30 5.20
N VAL A 13 -3.18 -21.17 3.88
CA VAL A 13 -3.72 -20.06 3.07
C VAL A 13 -5.24 -20.00 3.14
N PHE A 14 -5.90 -21.16 3.20
CA PHE A 14 -7.36 -21.28 3.28
C PHE A 14 -7.86 -21.63 4.68
N SER A 15 -7.01 -21.59 5.71
CA SER A 15 -7.41 -21.81 7.10
C SER A 15 -7.71 -20.49 7.81
N VAL A 16 -8.29 -20.59 9.00
CA VAL A 16 -8.54 -19.47 9.91
C VAL A 16 -7.58 -19.63 11.08
N GLN A 17 -6.83 -18.58 11.39
CA GLN A 17 -5.93 -18.52 12.53
C GLN A 17 -6.63 -17.86 13.73
N PRO A 18 -6.28 -18.22 14.97
CA PRO A 18 -6.82 -17.57 16.15
C PRO A 18 -6.36 -16.11 16.24
N ASP A 19 -7.23 -15.25 16.76
CA ASP A 19 -6.91 -13.85 16.97
C ASP A 19 -5.75 -13.69 17.95
N PRO A 20 -4.80 -12.76 17.67
CA PRO A 20 -3.76 -12.47 18.62
C PRO A 20 -4.33 -11.72 19.83
N PRO A 21 -3.65 -11.77 20.99
CA PRO A 21 -4.01 -10.92 22.12
C PRO A 21 -4.05 -9.45 21.73
N LEU A 22 -4.98 -8.68 22.30
CA LEU A 22 -5.16 -7.24 22.00
C LEU A 22 -3.86 -6.42 22.13
N TRP A 23 -2.98 -6.77 23.08
CA TRP A 23 -1.69 -6.09 23.23
C TRP A 23 -0.80 -6.20 21.99
N VAL A 24 -0.88 -7.29 21.21
CA VAL A 24 -0.15 -7.46 19.95
C VAL A 24 -0.69 -6.48 18.90
N VAL A 25 -2.02 -6.35 18.81
CA VAL A 25 -2.69 -5.41 17.91
C VAL A 25 -2.28 -3.97 18.22
N ILE A 26 -2.27 -3.60 19.49
CA ILE A 26 -1.85 -2.26 19.95
C ILE A 26 -0.35 -2.04 19.73
N ALA A 27 0.49 -3.01 20.10
CA ALA A 27 1.95 -2.89 19.98
C ALA A 27 2.39 -2.76 18.52
N THR A 28 1.84 -3.57 17.62
CA THR A 28 2.12 -3.47 16.18
C THR A 28 1.63 -2.14 15.59
N GLY A 29 0.47 -1.64 16.02
CA GLY A 29 -0.01 -0.30 15.67
C GLY A 29 0.91 0.81 16.15
N ALA A 30 1.38 0.75 17.40
CA ALA A 30 2.34 1.71 17.94
C ALA A 30 3.67 1.68 17.18
N VAL A 31 4.20 0.48 16.88
CA VAL A 31 5.43 0.33 16.09
C VAL A 31 5.25 0.88 14.67
N ALA A 32 4.14 0.58 13.99
CA ALA A 32 3.83 1.12 12.68
C ALA A 32 3.79 2.65 12.70
N LEU A 33 3.10 3.24 13.69
CA LEU A 33 3.04 4.68 13.85
C LEU A 33 4.42 5.29 14.10
N LEU A 34 5.23 4.68 14.98
CA LEU A 34 6.61 5.10 15.24
C LEU A 34 7.46 5.09 13.96
N VAL A 35 7.36 4.04 13.14
CA VAL A 35 8.05 3.99 11.84
C VAL A 35 7.61 5.14 10.94
N VAL A 36 6.30 5.41 10.87
CA VAL A 36 5.75 6.51 10.04
C VAL A 36 6.19 7.88 10.53
N VAL A 37 6.33 8.12 11.85
CA VAL A 37 6.74 9.44 12.38
C VAL A 37 8.25 9.62 12.51
N SER A 38 9.04 8.53 12.58
CA SER A 38 10.49 8.55 12.85
C SER A 38 11.35 9.33 11.85
N GLY A 39 10.84 9.64 10.65
CA GLY A 39 11.53 10.45 9.66
C GLY A 39 12.85 9.83 9.15
N GLY A 40 13.73 10.66 8.56
CA GLY A 40 15.09 10.28 8.21
C GLY A 40 15.24 9.00 7.36
N ARG A 41 16.18 8.12 7.75
CA ARG A 41 16.48 6.89 7.02
C ARG A 41 15.39 5.83 7.16
N VAL A 42 14.78 5.71 8.35
CA VAL A 42 13.73 4.71 8.63
C VAL A 42 12.53 4.92 7.72
N TRP A 43 12.01 6.15 7.66
CA TRP A 43 10.91 6.48 6.76
C TRP A 43 11.27 6.28 5.29
N ARG A 44 12.46 6.71 4.84
CA ARG A 44 12.87 6.54 3.44
C ARG A 44 12.91 5.08 2.99
N VAL A 45 13.33 4.16 3.85
CA VAL A 45 13.33 2.73 3.55
C VAL A 45 11.91 2.18 3.55
N ALA A 46 11.15 2.44 4.62
CA ALA A 46 9.79 1.91 4.79
C ALA A 46 8.82 2.43 3.72
N ARG A 47 8.95 3.69 3.30
CA ARG A 47 8.11 4.34 2.29
C ARG A 47 8.13 3.63 0.94
N ASN A 48 9.18 2.87 0.59
CA ASN A 48 9.19 2.13 -0.68
C ASN A 48 7.96 1.23 -0.85
N VAL A 49 7.50 0.58 0.22
CA VAL A 49 6.29 -0.27 0.20
C VAL A 49 5.04 0.57 -0.10
N VAL A 50 4.97 1.80 0.42
CA VAL A 50 3.88 2.74 0.15
C VAL A 50 3.92 3.19 -1.31
N THR A 51 5.10 3.48 -1.86
CA THR A 51 5.27 3.84 -3.28
C THR A 51 4.86 2.67 -4.19
N ILE A 52 5.22 1.44 -3.84
CA ILE A 52 4.78 0.22 -4.55
C ILE A 52 3.25 0.17 -4.60
N ALA A 53 2.58 0.34 -3.46
CA ALA A 53 1.12 0.32 -3.40
C ALA A 53 0.47 1.50 -4.15
N HIS A 54 1.08 2.69 -4.09
CA HIS A 54 0.63 3.88 -4.81
C HIS A 54 0.66 3.66 -6.34
N GLU A 55 1.79 3.22 -6.88
CA GLU A 55 1.90 2.90 -8.31
C GLU A 55 1.03 1.72 -8.71
N GLY A 56 0.92 0.70 -7.84
CA GLY A 56 -0.01 -0.41 -8.02
C GLY A 56 -1.47 0.06 -8.11
N GLY A 57 -1.85 1.08 -7.33
CA GLY A 57 -3.14 1.74 -7.37
C GLY A 57 -3.44 2.38 -8.72
N HIS A 58 -2.52 3.21 -9.23
CA HIS A 58 -2.63 3.76 -10.58
C HIS A 58 -2.76 2.65 -11.63
N ALA A 59 -1.93 1.62 -11.53
CA ALA A 59 -1.89 0.54 -12.49
C ALA A 59 -3.22 -0.23 -12.55
N LEU A 60 -3.73 -0.64 -11.39
CA LEU A 60 -4.98 -1.38 -11.28
C LEU A 60 -6.17 -0.54 -11.75
N ALA A 61 -6.28 0.71 -11.29
CA ALA A 61 -7.35 1.60 -11.67
C ALA A 61 -7.34 1.92 -13.18
N ALA A 62 -6.14 2.04 -13.77
CA ALA A 62 -6.01 2.21 -15.20
C ALA A 62 -6.54 1.00 -15.99
N LEU A 63 -6.17 -0.22 -15.59
CA LEU A 63 -6.66 -1.44 -16.22
C LEU A 63 -8.19 -1.57 -16.12
N LEU A 64 -8.74 -1.33 -14.92
CA LEU A 64 -10.19 -1.36 -14.69
C LEU A 64 -10.95 -0.28 -15.47
N SER A 65 -10.27 0.83 -15.78
CA SER A 65 -10.81 1.91 -16.62
C SER A 65 -10.62 1.67 -18.13
N GLY A 66 -10.19 0.47 -18.54
CA GLY A 66 -9.98 0.12 -19.95
C GLY A 66 -8.72 0.74 -20.58
N ARG A 67 -7.78 1.24 -19.77
CA ARG A 67 -6.49 1.78 -20.22
C ARG A 67 -5.47 0.66 -20.34
N GLN A 68 -4.51 0.83 -21.24
CA GLN A 68 -3.43 -0.13 -21.44
C GLN A 68 -2.18 0.28 -20.64
N LEU A 69 -1.67 -0.59 -19.78
CA LEU A 69 -0.43 -0.32 -19.07
C LEU A 69 0.79 -0.52 -19.98
N SER A 70 1.69 0.45 -19.97
CA SER A 70 2.99 0.36 -20.65
C SER A 70 4.10 -0.10 -19.70
N GLY A 71 4.03 0.35 -18.44
CA GLY A 71 4.94 -0.11 -17.40
C GLY A 71 5.02 0.85 -16.21
N ILE A 72 5.72 0.40 -15.18
CA ILE A 72 5.94 1.11 -13.94
C ILE A 72 7.45 1.27 -13.73
N ARG A 73 7.89 2.44 -13.27
CA ARG A 73 9.26 2.68 -12.84
C ARG A 73 9.26 3.18 -11.40
N LEU A 74 10.10 2.60 -10.55
CA LEU A 74 10.30 3.03 -9.17
C LEU A 74 11.71 3.56 -9.00
N HIS A 75 11.93 4.62 -8.24
CA HIS A 75 13.23 5.25 -8.08
C HIS A 75 13.70 5.26 -6.62
N SER A 76 15.01 5.40 -6.41
CA SER A 76 15.65 5.37 -5.08
C SER A 76 15.31 6.55 -4.19
N ASP A 77 14.78 7.63 -4.77
CA ASP A 77 14.23 8.78 -4.05
C ASP A 77 12.78 8.54 -3.58
N THR A 78 12.28 7.31 -3.68
CA THR A 78 10.90 6.87 -3.37
C THR A 78 9.83 7.44 -4.30
N SER A 79 10.21 8.07 -5.42
CA SER A 79 9.28 8.41 -6.49
C SER A 79 8.94 7.18 -7.35
N GLY A 80 7.78 7.23 -7.98
CA GLY A 80 7.33 6.23 -8.95
C GLY A 80 6.66 6.91 -10.13
N VAL A 81 6.58 6.20 -11.25
CA VAL A 81 5.79 6.61 -12.42
C VAL A 81 5.14 5.39 -13.05
N THR A 82 3.82 5.41 -13.11
CA THR A 82 3.00 4.46 -13.85
C THR A 82 2.57 5.05 -15.19
N VAL A 83 3.00 4.41 -16.28
CA VAL A 83 2.69 4.85 -17.65
C VAL A 83 1.55 4.00 -18.21
N SER A 84 0.45 4.66 -18.59
CA SER A 84 -0.70 4.04 -19.24
C SER A 84 -1.09 4.78 -20.53
N ARG A 85 -1.67 4.06 -21.49
CA ARG A 85 -2.21 4.58 -22.74
C ARG A 85 -3.72 4.45 -22.75
N GLY A 86 -4.40 5.45 -23.29
CA GLY A 86 -5.85 5.56 -23.34
C GLY A 86 -6.25 7.02 -23.50
N ARG A 87 -7.54 7.33 -23.35
CA ARG A 87 -8.03 8.72 -23.36
C ARG A 87 -7.35 9.53 -22.25
N PRO A 88 -6.67 10.65 -22.55
CA PRO A 88 -5.94 11.42 -21.54
C PRO A 88 -6.87 12.16 -20.56
N ASP A 89 -8.17 12.16 -20.83
CA ASP A 89 -9.23 12.85 -20.13
C ASP A 89 -10.40 11.91 -19.75
N GLY A 90 -11.34 12.44 -18.97
CA GLY A 90 -12.54 11.74 -18.54
C GLY A 90 -12.40 10.92 -17.26
N ILE A 91 -13.49 10.25 -16.89
CA ILE A 91 -13.65 9.55 -15.59
C ILE A 91 -12.56 8.49 -15.39
N GLY A 92 -12.20 7.74 -16.42
CA GLY A 92 -11.15 6.71 -16.31
C GLY A 92 -9.78 7.27 -15.93
N MET A 93 -9.42 8.46 -16.43
CA MET A 93 -8.17 9.12 -16.03
C MET A 93 -8.26 9.69 -14.61
N ILE A 94 -9.41 10.27 -14.23
CA ILE A 94 -9.67 10.77 -12.88
C ILE A 94 -9.54 9.64 -11.85
N VAL A 95 -10.20 8.51 -12.08
CA VAL A 95 -10.12 7.32 -11.21
C VAL A 95 -8.70 6.78 -11.14
N THR A 96 -7.99 6.74 -12.28
CA THR A 96 -6.58 6.31 -12.32
C THR A 96 -5.71 7.17 -11.42
N ILE A 97 -5.79 8.50 -11.51
CA ILE A 97 -4.96 9.41 -10.70
C ILE A 97 -5.38 9.37 -9.22
N LEU A 98 -6.68 9.32 -8.93
CA LEU A 98 -7.19 9.21 -7.56
C LEU A 98 -6.69 7.95 -6.83
N ALA A 99 -6.52 6.85 -7.57
CA ALA A 99 -6.12 5.58 -7.00
C ALA A 99 -4.73 5.60 -6.37
N GLY A 100 -3.81 6.47 -6.81
CA GLY A 100 -2.46 6.54 -6.26
C GLY A 100 -2.47 6.83 -4.75
N TYR A 101 -3.06 7.97 -4.35
CA TYR A 101 -3.08 8.39 -2.94
C TYR A 101 -4.07 7.63 -2.07
N THR A 102 -5.00 6.87 -2.65
CA THR A 102 -5.99 6.09 -1.90
C THR A 102 -5.60 4.63 -1.74
N ALA A 103 -4.81 4.06 -2.67
CA ALA A 103 -4.47 2.65 -2.68
C ALA A 103 -3.78 2.15 -1.40
N PRO A 104 -2.79 2.84 -0.78
CA PRO A 104 -2.18 2.34 0.45
C PRO A 104 -3.18 2.17 1.59
N ALA A 105 -4.12 3.11 1.78
CA ALA A 105 -5.18 2.98 2.77
C ALA A 105 -6.16 1.85 2.44
N VAL A 106 -6.53 1.69 1.16
CA VAL A 106 -7.41 0.60 0.72
C VAL A 106 -6.76 -0.76 0.96
N VAL A 107 -5.46 -0.91 0.69
CA VAL A 107 -4.69 -2.13 0.99
C VAL A 107 -4.67 -2.39 2.51
N GLY A 108 -4.46 -1.34 3.32
CA GLY A 108 -4.56 -1.46 4.77
C GLY A 108 -5.94 -1.92 5.24
N LEU A 109 -7.02 -1.32 4.74
CA LEU A 109 -8.38 -1.72 5.12
C LEU A 109 -8.74 -3.14 4.63
N ALA A 110 -8.34 -3.51 3.42
CA ALA A 110 -8.48 -4.87 2.92
C ALA A 110 -7.70 -5.86 3.79
N GLY A 111 -6.53 -5.45 4.30
CA GLY A 111 -5.78 -6.17 5.31
C GLY A 111 -6.59 -6.41 6.58
N ILE A 112 -7.23 -5.38 7.12
CA ILE A 112 -8.11 -5.51 8.31
C ILE A 112 -9.22 -6.52 8.07
N ILE A 113 -9.90 -6.46 6.92
CA ILE A 113 -10.98 -7.40 6.58
C ILE A 113 -10.47 -8.85 6.60
N LEU A 114 -9.27 -9.10 6.08
CA LEU A 114 -8.66 -10.43 6.14
C LEU A 114 -8.24 -10.81 7.56
N LEU A 115 -7.69 -9.87 8.33
CA LEU A 115 -7.29 -10.10 9.72
C LEU A 115 -8.48 -10.44 10.62
N THR A 116 -9.59 -9.69 10.54
CA THR A 116 -10.80 -9.95 11.33
C THR A 116 -11.55 -11.21 10.89
N ALA A 117 -11.31 -11.68 9.66
CA ALA A 117 -11.75 -13.00 9.20
C ALA A 117 -10.76 -14.14 9.60
N GLY A 118 -9.70 -13.83 10.35
CA GLY A 118 -8.63 -14.74 10.74
C GLY A 118 -7.85 -15.32 9.56
N ARG A 119 -7.80 -14.62 8.41
CA ARG A 119 -7.12 -15.04 7.16
C ARG A 119 -5.71 -14.45 7.05
N ILE A 120 -4.89 -14.65 8.07
CA ILE A 120 -3.54 -14.07 8.19
C ILE A 120 -2.62 -14.57 7.08
N THR A 121 -2.50 -15.89 6.92
CA THR A 121 -1.64 -16.47 5.87
C THR A 121 -2.15 -16.11 4.48
N GLY A 122 -3.48 -16.06 4.30
CA GLY A 122 -4.12 -15.58 3.07
C GLY A 122 -3.71 -14.14 2.70
N LEU A 123 -3.69 -13.22 3.67
CA LEU A 123 -3.23 -11.84 3.48
C LEU A 123 -1.78 -11.78 2.97
N LEU A 124 -0.87 -12.56 3.56
CA LEU A 124 0.54 -12.59 3.14
C LEU A 124 0.68 -13.09 1.70
N TRP A 125 -0.04 -14.15 1.34
CA TRP A 125 0.02 -14.72 -0.02
C TRP A 125 -0.67 -13.86 -1.06
N ILE A 126 -1.79 -13.22 -0.76
CA ILE A 126 -2.40 -12.22 -1.63
C ILE A 126 -1.42 -11.07 -1.87
N SER A 127 -0.71 -10.61 -0.83
CA SER A 127 0.32 -9.57 -0.97
C SER A 127 1.46 -10.01 -1.89
N ILE A 128 1.93 -11.26 -1.76
CA ILE A 128 2.95 -11.85 -2.66
C ILE A 128 2.44 -11.89 -4.10
N LEU A 129 1.19 -12.30 -4.34
CA LEU A 129 0.59 -12.34 -5.66
C LEU A 129 0.46 -10.95 -6.29
N LEU A 130 0.06 -9.94 -5.50
CA LEU A 130 0.01 -8.55 -5.96
C LEU A 130 1.40 -8.02 -6.31
N LEU A 131 2.41 -8.30 -5.49
CA LEU A 131 3.81 -7.95 -5.79
C LEU A 131 4.32 -8.65 -7.05
N ALA A 132 4.00 -9.93 -7.23
CA ALA A 132 4.36 -10.69 -8.42
C ALA A 132 3.69 -10.14 -9.68
N ALA A 133 2.40 -9.79 -9.61
CA ALA A 133 1.69 -9.13 -10.71
C ALA A 133 2.32 -7.77 -11.04
N MET A 134 2.68 -6.98 -10.02
CA MET A 134 3.37 -5.71 -10.21
C MET A 134 4.76 -5.89 -10.83
N LEU A 135 5.50 -6.93 -10.46
CA LEU A 135 6.83 -7.22 -11.00
C LEU A 135 6.82 -7.37 -12.52
N LEU A 136 5.76 -7.96 -13.10
CA LEU A 136 5.58 -8.07 -14.55
C LEU A 136 5.49 -6.71 -15.26
N LEU A 137 5.08 -5.67 -14.53
CA LEU A 137 4.90 -4.32 -15.04
C LEU A 137 6.12 -3.42 -14.80
N ILE A 138 7.04 -3.81 -13.91
CA ILE A 138 8.23 -3.02 -13.58
C ILE A 138 9.22 -3.03 -14.75
N ARG A 139 9.69 -1.83 -15.12
CA ARG A 139 10.59 -1.62 -16.27
C ARG A 139 11.97 -1.08 -15.90
N ASN A 140 12.38 -1.16 -14.63
CA ASN A 140 13.68 -0.69 -14.20
C ASN A 140 14.26 -1.51 -13.03
N VAL A 141 15.60 -1.56 -12.95
CA VAL A 141 16.34 -2.41 -11.98
C VAL A 141 16.00 -2.09 -10.53
N TYR A 142 15.94 -0.81 -10.16
CA TYR A 142 15.60 -0.42 -8.79
C TYR A 142 14.20 -0.93 -8.40
N GLY A 143 13.21 -0.79 -9.28
CA GLY A 143 11.88 -1.32 -9.03
C GLY A 143 11.87 -2.83 -8.86
N VAL A 144 12.66 -3.57 -9.65
CA VAL A 144 12.79 -5.02 -9.51
C VAL A 144 13.35 -5.35 -8.13
N VAL A 145 14.44 -4.70 -7.72
CA VAL A 145 15.05 -4.92 -6.40
C VAL A 145 14.07 -4.57 -5.27
N ALA A 146 13.33 -3.47 -5.37
CA ALA A 146 12.37 -3.05 -4.35
C ALA A 146 11.19 -4.03 -4.22
N VAL A 147 10.60 -4.44 -5.34
CA VAL A 147 9.46 -5.38 -5.36
C VAL A 147 9.89 -6.78 -4.95
N VAL A 148 11.01 -7.30 -5.48
CA VAL A 148 11.55 -8.61 -5.12
C VAL A 148 12.01 -8.62 -3.66
N GLY A 149 12.68 -7.58 -3.18
CA GLY A 149 13.10 -7.47 -1.78
C GLY A 149 11.90 -7.46 -0.82
N THR A 150 10.87 -6.68 -1.14
CA THR A 150 9.62 -6.66 -0.36
C THR A 150 8.95 -8.04 -0.39
N GLY A 151 8.78 -8.64 -1.57
CA GLY A 151 8.18 -9.96 -1.74
C GLY A 151 8.96 -11.07 -1.04
N ALA A 152 10.29 -11.01 -1.05
CA ALA A 152 11.15 -11.96 -0.36
C ALA A 152 10.98 -11.89 1.16
N VAL A 153 10.82 -10.70 1.74
CA VAL A 153 10.52 -10.54 3.18
C VAL A 153 9.16 -11.14 3.51
N VAL A 154 8.11 -10.80 2.75
CA VAL A 154 6.76 -11.33 2.99
C VAL A 154 6.72 -12.85 2.83
N PHE A 155 7.36 -13.38 1.79
CA PHE A 155 7.50 -14.82 1.56
C PHE A 155 8.30 -15.50 2.67
N ALA A 156 9.39 -14.89 3.14
CA ALA A 156 10.19 -15.48 4.19
C ALA A 156 9.42 -15.59 5.51
N VAL A 157 8.64 -14.55 5.84
CA VAL A 157 7.74 -14.57 6.99
C VAL A 157 6.68 -15.66 6.81
N SER A 158 6.01 -15.73 5.66
CA SER A 158 4.93 -16.70 5.44
C SER A 158 5.43 -18.16 5.41
N TRP A 159 6.64 -18.40 4.91
CA TRP A 159 7.16 -19.75 4.69
C TRP A 159 7.89 -20.34 5.89
N TRP A 160 8.70 -19.54 6.61
CA TRP A 160 9.60 -20.07 7.64
C TRP A 160 9.22 -19.70 9.07
N THR A 161 8.22 -18.84 9.29
CA THR A 161 7.90 -18.36 10.64
C THR A 161 6.62 -18.99 11.20
N PRO A 162 6.53 -19.17 12.53
CA PRO A 162 5.30 -19.64 13.19
C PRO A 162 4.13 -18.66 12.98
N SER A 163 2.90 -19.15 13.13
CA SER A 163 1.66 -18.36 12.98
C SER A 163 1.64 -17.09 13.82
N ALA A 164 2.21 -17.10 15.03
CA ALA A 164 2.32 -15.92 15.88
C ALA A 164 3.18 -14.80 15.26
N VAL A 165 4.27 -15.15 14.57
CA VAL A 165 5.14 -14.18 13.89
C VAL A 165 4.49 -13.68 12.61
N GLN A 166 3.81 -14.57 11.85
CA GLN A 166 3.01 -14.19 10.69
C GLN A 166 1.91 -13.20 11.09
N SER A 167 1.22 -13.45 12.21
CA SER A 167 0.21 -12.56 12.78
C SER A 167 0.82 -11.21 13.13
N PHE A 168 1.88 -11.16 13.93
CA PHE A 168 2.56 -9.91 14.27
C PHE A 168 2.94 -9.10 13.03
N PHE A 169 3.51 -9.75 12.01
CA PHE A 169 3.91 -9.10 10.76
C PHE A 169 2.71 -8.60 9.95
N ALA A 170 1.63 -9.38 9.84
CA ALA A 170 0.44 -9.00 9.09
C ALA A 170 -0.28 -7.80 9.73
N TYR A 171 -0.40 -7.77 11.05
CA TYR A 171 -0.93 -6.62 11.78
C TYR A 171 -0.03 -5.39 11.63
N LEU A 172 1.29 -5.56 11.77
CA LEU A 172 2.25 -4.47 11.56
C LEU A 172 2.15 -3.88 10.14
N PHE A 173 2.13 -4.74 9.12
CA PHE A 173 1.97 -4.34 7.72
C PHE A 173 0.66 -3.58 7.50
N THR A 174 -0.44 -4.11 8.05
CA THR A 174 -1.78 -3.52 7.92
C THR A 174 -1.85 -2.13 8.55
N TRP A 175 -1.40 -2.01 9.80
CA TRP A 175 -1.29 -0.71 10.48
C TRP A 175 -0.37 0.24 9.75
N PHE A 176 0.78 -0.25 9.27
CA PHE A 176 1.73 0.55 8.53
C PHE A 176 1.08 1.11 7.26
N MET A 177 0.38 0.30 6.46
CA MET A 177 -0.27 0.77 5.25
C MET A 177 -1.32 1.86 5.51
N LEU A 178 -2.09 1.74 6.59
CA LEU A 178 -3.06 2.75 7.01
C LEU A 178 -2.40 4.06 7.46
N PHE A 179 -1.45 3.99 8.40
CA PHE A 179 -0.80 5.22 8.90
C PHE A 179 0.09 5.87 7.85
N ALA A 180 0.80 5.06 7.06
CA ALA A 180 1.74 5.53 6.06
C ALA A 180 1.04 6.11 4.83
N SER A 181 -0.26 5.89 4.62
CA SER A 181 -1.01 6.53 3.53
C SER A 181 -1.24 8.02 3.76
N VAL A 182 -1.26 8.45 5.02
CA VAL A 182 -1.54 9.84 5.42
C VAL A 182 -0.34 10.75 5.17
N ARG A 183 0.86 10.30 5.55
CA ARG A 183 2.08 11.13 5.50
C ARG A 183 2.43 11.65 4.08
N PRO A 184 2.37 10.83 3.01
CA PRO A 184 2.60 11.29 1.64
C PRO A 184 1.67 12.43 1.19
N VAL A 185 0.45 12.53 1.71
CA VAL A 185 -0.48 13.63 1.37
C VAL A 185 0.06 14.98 1.88
N PHE A 186 0.64 15.00 3.08
CA PHE A 186 1.27 16.20 3.62
C PHE A 186 2.60 16.52 2.93
N GLU A 187 3.37 15.49 2.56
CA GLU A 187 4.60 15.65 1.79
C GLU A 187 4.31 16.20 0.39
N LEU A 188 3.25 15.73 -0.28
CA LEU A 188 2.73 16.28 -1.54
C LEU A 188 2.43 17.77 -1.40
N GLN A 189 1.69 18.16 -0.36
CA GLN A 189 1.33 19.57 -0.17
C GLN A 189 2.56 20.44 0.13
N SER A 190 3.50 19.93 0.92
CA SER A 190 4.78 20.60 1.17
C SER A 190 5.58 20.77 -0.13
N GLN A 191 5.65 19.73 -0.96
CA GLN A 191 6.31 19.77 -2.26
C GLN A 191 5.64 20.76 -3.21
N ARG A 192 4.31 20.74 -3.33
CA ARG A 192 3.55 21.68 -4.18
C ARG A 192 3.78 23.14 -3.79
N ARG A 193 3.96 23.42 -2.50
CA ARG A 193 4.27 24.77 -1.99
C ARG A 193 5.72 25.19 -2.24
N ARG A 194 6.69 24.28 -2.08
CA ARG A 194 8.12 24.59 -2.19
C ARG A 194 8.64 24.52 -3.63
N HIS A 195 8.11 23.60 -4.42
CA HIS A 195 8.51 23.31 -5.80
C HIS A 195 7.27 23.08 -6.66
N PRO A 196 6.57 24.16 -7.06
CA PRO A 196 5.39 24.05 -7.91
C PRO A 196 5.72 23.30 -9.21
N SER A 197 4.97 22.23 -9.48
CA SER A 197 5.09 21.43 -10.69
C SER A 197 3.70 21.00 -11.13
N PRO A 198 3.36 21.08 -12.43
CA PRO A 198 2.05 20.65 -12.91
C PRO A 198 1.89 19.11 -12.89
N HIS A 199 2.93 18.35 -12.60
CA HIS A 199 2.92 16.90 -12.79
C HIS A 199 2.42 16.11 -11.57
N SER A 200 2.16 16.75 -10.43
CA SER A 200 1.62 16.05 -9.27
C SER A 200 0.19 15.56 -9.52
N ASP A 201 -0.22 14.46 -8.89
CA ASP A 201 -1.58 13.91 -9.03
C ASP A 201 -2.67 14.93 -8.74
N ALA A 202 -2.51 15.72 -7.68
CA ALA A 202 -3.46 16.76 -7.32
C ALA A 202 -3.55 17.85 -8.40
N ASP A 203 -2.43 18.18 -9.06
CA ASP A 203 -2.40 19.18 -10.13
C ASP A 203 -2.93 18.60 -11.46
N GLN A 204 -2.72 17.31 -11.72
CA GLN A 204 -3.33 16.60 -12.84
C GLN A 204 -4.86 16.54 -12.68
N LEU A 205 -5.35 16.15 -11.50
CA LEU A 205 -6.78 16.16 -11.19
C LEU A 205 -7.37 17.57 -11.30
N ALA A 206 -6.64 18.60 -10.84
CA ALA A 206 -7.10 19.97 -10.95
C ALA A 206 -7.33 20.41 -12.40
N ARG A 207 -6.47 20.00 -13.33
CA ARG A 207 -6.66 20.27 -14.76
C ARG A 207 -7.82 19.47 -15.35
N LEU A 208 -8.00 18.23 -14.92
CA LEU A 208 -9.05 17.36 -15.45
C LEU A 208 -10.45 17.74 -14.97
N THR A 209 -10.57 18.31 -13.76
CA THR A 209 -11.89 18.58 -13.15
C THR A 209 -12.20 20.05 -12.94
N GLY A 210 -11.21 20.94 -13.11
CA GLY A 210 -11.34 22.38 -12.79
C GLY A 210 -11.32 22.69 -11.29
N VAL A 211 -11.27 21.68 -10.42
CA VAL A 211 -11.24 21.86 -8.95
C VAL A 211 -9.80 22.13 -8.49
N PRO A 212 -9.53 23.14 -7.66
CA PRO A 212 -8.16 23.47 -7.25
C PRO A 212 -7.40 22.29 -6.64
N GLY A 213 -6.11 22.13 -6.96
CA GLY A 213 -5.32 20.98 -6.47
C GLY A 213 -5.19 20.92 -4.94
N THR A 214 -5.30 22.05 -4.24
CA THR A 214 -5.39 22.06 -2.76
C THR A 214 -6.64 21.36 -2.24
N MET A 215 -7.77 21.44 -2.94
CA MET A 215 -8.99 20.72 -2.59
C MET A 215 -8.81 19.22 -2.80
N TRP A 216 -8.13 18.80 -3.87
CA TRP A 216 -7.78 17.40 -4.07
C TRP A 216 -6.85 16.84 -2.99
N VAL A 217 -5.87 17.62 -2.54
CA VAL A 217 -5.05 17.27 -1.36
C VAL A 217 -5.94 17.06 -0.12
N MET A 218 -6.94 17.92 0.11
CA MET A 218 -7.87 17.75 1.23
C MET A 218 -8.72 16.48 1.08
N VAL A 219 -9.20 16.17 -0.14
CA VAL A 219 -9.91 14.91 -0.41
C VAL A 219 -9.05 13.71 -0.06
N PHE A 220 -7.78 13.70 -0.48
CA PHE A 220 -6.85 12.63 -0.11
C PHE A 220 -6.63 12.56 1.41
N ALA A 221 -6.49 13.69 2.09
CA ALA A 221 -6.31 13.73 3.54
C ALA A 221 -7.53 13.17 4.27
N VAL A 222 -8.73 13.64 3.93
CA VAL A 222 -9.99 13.20 4.54
C VAL A 222 -10.21 11.71 4.29
N PHE A 223 -10.01 11.22 3.06
CA PHE A 223 -10.15 9.81 2.74
C PHE A 223 -9.20 8.95 3.58
N ASN A 224 -7.90 9.27 3.58
CA ASN A 224 -6.90 8.48 4.31
C ASN A 224 -7.11 8.52 5.83
N LEU A 225 -7.48 9.68 6.39
CA LEU A 225 -7.81 9.79 7.82
C LEU A 225 -9.08 9.03 8.18
N ALA A 226 -10.10 9.04 7.32
CA ALA A 226 -11.31 8.24 7.52
C ALA A 226 -11.01 6.73 7.51
N MET A 227 -10.15 6.27 6.59
CA MET A 227 -9.70 4.87 6.54
C MET A 227 -8.90 4.47 7.78
N VAL A 228 -8.03 5.35 8.29
CA VAL A 228 -7.34 5.13 9.57
C VAL A 228 -8.34 5.04 10.71
N GLY A 229 -9.29 5.98 10.80
CA GLY A 229 -10.31 5.97 11.85
C GLY A 229 -11.18 4.72 11.83
N LEU A 230 -11.63 4.30 10.64
CA LEU A 230 -12.36 3.05 10.45
C LEU A 230 -11.51 1.84 10.86
N GLY A 231 -10.23 1.81 10.47
CA GLY A 231 -9.34 0.72 10.85
C GLY A 231 -9.09 0.62 12.35
N VAL A 232 -8.93 1.76 13.03
CA VAL A 232 -8.86 1.82 14.49
C VAL A 232 -10.14 1.29 15.13
N TRP A 233 -11.30 1.68 14.61
CA TRP A 233 -12.59 1.21 15.10
C TRP A 233 -12.72 -0.32 14.96
N LEU A 234 -12.43 -0.86 13.78
CA LEU A 234 -12.51 -2.29 13.47
C LEU A 234 -11.48 -3.18 14.18
N LEU A 235 -10.36 -2.64 14.66
CA LEU A 235 -9.32 -3.43 15.31
C LEU A 235 -9.35 -3.36 16.83
N LEU A 236 -9.95 -2.31 17.41
CA LEU A 236 -9.91 -2.06 18.84
C LEU A 236 -11.28 -2.08 19.52
N PHE A 237 -12.38 -2.01 18.75
CA PHE A 237 -13.74 -1.84 19.30
C PHE A 237 -14.78 -2.82 18.76
N THR A 238 -14.40 -3.75 17.89
CA THR A 238 -15.25 -4.84 17.39
C THR A 238 -14.65 -6.19 17.75
#